data_AF-A0A1I8INY8-F1
#
_entry.id   AF-A0A1I8INY8-F1
#
_cell.length_a   1.000
_cell.length_b   1.000
_cell.length_c   1.000
_cell.angle_alpha   90.00
_cell.angle_beta   90.00
_cell.angle_gamma   90.00
#
_symmetry.space_group_name_H-M   'P 1'
#
loop_
_entity.id
_entity.type
_entity.pdbx_description
1 polymer ?
#
loop_
_entity_poly.entity_id
_entity_poly.type
_entity_poly.pdbx_seq_one_letter_code
_entity_poly.pdbx_strand_id
1 'polypeptide(L)'
;SRTRLASAAMASSLSTCSAAPTGQLRFDNRVAIVTGAGAGLGRQYALYFAARGASVVVNDLGGGIHGGDSGDSRPADLVVREIQSAGGTAVANYSSVEDGEAVVKTAIDRFGRVDILVNNAGILRDKSVQNMTDQDWDLVHRVHLRGSFLVTRAAWPHMRRQKFGRIIMTSSAAGIYGNFGQSNYSSAKLGLLGLSNTLALEGRKYGILCNTIAPIAGSRLTESVMPPDLIDQLKPEYVAPLVLYLCHDCCQDSGGLYEVGAGWIGKLRWERTKGAIVRSAGNPATPECVRDNWARICDFSDSDRPSTIEESTGNFVSVLQKVDQENQQPQRELKSLADLIGYQGEPSEMAYGSTEVILYALGVGVSTRHKNHLRFLYEGSENFSVLPTFGVIPAFKSSLSFLVSGVSGLIDPARILHGEQYIELLRPYPTEGRLRTEFTVADVMDKGRGAVIVLDAKTVDLASGEPVCLNQFVVYAGGAGGFGGHRDSKSPKPLAEPLAQPRAPDAIVEEATAIDQAALYRLSGDRNPLHIDPAFAAMGGMDRPILHGLCTMGYAARHVLT
;
A
#
# COMPACT_ATOMS: atom_id res chain seq x y z
N SER A 1 -10.08 25.10 32.98
CA SER A 1 -11.46 25.34 32.51
C SER A 1 -11.54 25.00 31.02
N ARG A 2 -12.29 23.95 30.66
CA ARG A 2 -12.86 23.62 29.32
C ARG A 2 -11.99 23.13 28.13
N THR A 3 -10.84 22.48 28.31
CA THR A 3 -10.17 21.83 27.14
C THR A 3 -9.46 20.49 27.39
N ARG A 4 -9.62 19.86 28.57
CA ARG A 4 -9.06 18.53 28.88
C ARG A 4 -10.09 17.41 29.13
N LEU A 5 -11.36 17.65 28.83
CA LEU A 5 -12.47 16.70 29.08
C LEU A 5 -13.10 16.10 27.82
N ALA A 6 -12.61 16.42 26.62
CA ALA A 6 -13.18 15.93 25.35
C ALA A 6 -12.49 14.69 24.76
N SER A 7 -11.34 14.26 25.30
CA SER A 7 -10.57 13.11 24.78
C SER A 7 -10.84 11.78 25.51
N ALA A 8 -11.55 11.81 26.65
CA ALA A 8 -11.80 10.62 27.48
C ALA A 8 -13.22 10.01 27.29
N ALA A 9 -14.07 10.58 26.43
CA ALA A 9 -15.46 10.14 26.24
C ALA A 9 -15.72 9.33 24.95
N MET A 10 -14.68 8.98 24.17
CA MET A 10 -14.79 8.14 22.96
C MET A 10 -14.12 6.76 23.10
N ALA A 11 -13.97 6.26 24.32
CA ALA A 11 -13.36 4.95 24.59
C ALA A 11 -14.26 3.95 25.35
N SER A 12 -15.58 4.15 25.42
CA SER A 12 -16.49 3.22 26.12
C SER A 12 -17.77 2.83 25.35
N SER A 13 -17.66 2.55 24.05
CA SER A 13 -18.72 1.80 23.34
C SER A 13 -18.21 0.91 22.21
N LEU A 14 -17.01 0.35 22.36
CA LEU A 14 -16.71 -0.92 21.69
C LEU A 14 -17.59 -1.98 22.34
N SER A 15 -18.82 -2.07 21.86
CA SER A 15 -19.68 -3.22 22.08
C SER A 15 -18.85 -4.43 21.70
N THR A 16 -18.52 -5.21 22.72
CA THR A 16 -17.93 -6.53 22.62
C THR A 16 -18.56 -7.26 21.44
N CYS A 17 -17.72 -7.76 20.54
CA CYS A 17 -18.11 -8.68 19.48
C CYS A 17 -19.07 -9.72 20.08
N SER A 18 -20.37 -9.56 19.84
CA SER A 18 -21.34 -10.61 20.11
C SER A 18 -20.83 -11.84 19.38
N ALA A 19 -20.67 -12.95 20.09
CA ALA A 19 -20.30 -14.23 19.51
C ALA A 19 -21.05 -14.42 18.18
N ALA A 20 -20.32 -14.77 17.12
CA ALA A 20 -20.91 -15.05 15.82
C ALA A 20 -22.08 -16.02 16.02
N PRO A 21 -23.27 -15.76 15.45
CA PRO A 21 -24.40 -16.66 15.63
C PRO A 21 -24.00 -18.05 15.15
N THR A 22 -24.02 -19.03 16.06
CA THR A 22 -23.70 -20.45 15.81
C THR A 22 -24.82 -21.18 15.06
N GLY A 23 -25.91 -20.47 14.71
CA GLY A 23 -27.03 -20.97 13.93
C GLY A 23 -27.03 -20.48 12.47
N GLN A 24 -27.89 -21.07 11.65
CA GLN A 24 -28.09 -20.68 10.26
C GLN A 24 -28.50 -19.18 10.16
N LEU A 25 -27.88 -18.42 9.25
CA LEU A 25 -28.29 -17.04 8.95
C LEU A 25 -29.67 -17.04 8.28
N ARG A 26 -30.62 -16.26 8.83
CA ARG A 26 -32.02 -16.21 8.39
C ARG A 26 -32.46 -14.77 8.08
N PHE A 27 -33.52 -14.65 7.29
CA PHE A 27 -34.07 -13.38 6.81
C PHE A 27 -35.56 -13.27 7.12
N ASP A 28 -36.01 -13.92 8.20
CA ASP A 28 -37.40 -13.86 8.63
C ASP A 28 -37.84 -12.40 8.83
N ASN A 29 -39.03 -12.06 8.32
CA ASN A 29 -39.60 -10.70 8.34
C ASN A 29 -38.81 -9.64 7.52
N ARG A 30 -37.90 -10.07 6.64
CA ARG A 30 -37.22 -9.18 5.69
C ARG A 30 -37.86 -9.26 4.31
N VAL A 31 -37.94 -8.12 3.63
CA VAL A 31 -38.37 -8.05 2.22
C VAL A 31 -37.18 -7.76 1.32
N ALA A 32 -36.91 -8.68 0.39
CA ALA A 32 -35.83 -8.58 -0.57
C ALA A 32 -36.38 -8.34 -1.98
N ILE A 33 -35.87 -7.30 -2.66
CA ILE A 33 -36.05 -7.09 -4.09
C ILE A 33 -34.79 -7.57 -4.80
N VAL A 34 -34.94 -8.48 -5.77
CA VAL A 34 -33.84 -8.90 -6.65
C VAL A 34 -34.23 -8.55 -8.09
N THR A 35 -33.46 -7.67 -8.73
CA THR A 35 -33.69 -7.28 -10.13
C THR A 35 -33.00 -8.24 -11.11
N GLY A 36 -33.63 -8.53 -12.25
CA GLY A 36 -33.15 -9.55 -13.18
C GLY A 36 -33.10 -10.95 -12.56
N ALA A 37 -34.15 -11.30 -11.81
CA ALA A 37 -34.24 -12.52 -11.01
C ALA A 37 -34.89 -13.71 -11.73
N GLY A 38 -35.22 -13.59 -13.02
CA GLY A 38 -35.83 -14.65 -13.81
C GLY A 38 -34.86 -15.76 -14.21
N ALA A 39 -33.54 -15.51 -14.18
CA ALA A 39 -32.51 -16.48 -14.55
C ALA A 39 -31.17 -16.23 -13.82
N GLY A 40 -30.22 -17.15 -14.01
CA GLY A 40 -28.82 -16.99 -13.60
C GLY A 40 -28.61 -16.64 -12.12
N LEU A 41 -27.72 -15.68 -11.87
CA LEU A 41 -27.37 -15.17 -10.54
C LEU A 41 -28.59 -14.66 -9.76
N GLY A 42 -29.40 -13.79 -10.39
CA GLY A 42 -30.58 -13.20 -9.76
C GLY A 42 -31.59 -14.25 -9.29
N ARG A 43 -31.85 -15.27 -10.11
CA ARG A 43 -32.69 -16.40 -9.72
C ARG A 43 -32.16 -17.11 -8.49
N GLN A 44 -30.85 -17.41 -8.43
CA GLN A 44 -30.27 -18.06 -7.27
C GLN A 44 -30.33 -17.20 -6.00
N TYR A 45 -30.11 -15.89 -6.11
CA TYR A 45 -30.28 -14.99 -4.96
C TYR A 45 -31.71 -15.05 -4.42
N ALA A 46 -32.71 -14.96 -5.30
CA ALA A 46 -34.12 -15.01 -4.92
C ALA A 46 -34.48 -16.33 -4.21
N LEU A 47 -34.06 -17.47 -4.74
CA LEU A 47 -34.27 -18.79 -4.13
C LEU A 47 -33.60 -18.87 -2.74
N TYR A 48 -32.36 -18.39 -2.63
CA TYR A 48 -31.59 -18.49 -1.39
C TYR A 48 -32.14 -17.60 -0.27
N PHE A 49 -32.60 -16.39 -0.60
CA PHE A 49 -33.29 -15.51 0.34
C PHE A 49 -34.61 -16.12 0.80
N ALA A 50 -35.44 -16.61 -0.13
CA ALA A 50 -36.73 -17.22 0.19
C ALA A 50 -36.58 -18.49 1.06
N ALA A 51 -35.63 -19.37 0.73
CA ALA A 51 -35.34 -20.57 1.51
C ALA A 51 -34.89 -20.27 2.96
N ARG A 52 -34.49 -19.02 3.24
CA ARG A 52 -34.09 -18.54 4.57
C ARG A 52 -35.09 -17.57 5.20
N GLY A 53 -36.32 -17.54 4.69
CA GLY A 53 -37.45 -16.84 5.34
C GLY A 53 -37.73 -15.42 4.85
N ALA A 54 -37.01 -14.92 3.85
CA ALA A 54 -37.34 -13.62 3.25
C ALA A 54 -38.60 -13.70 2.40
N SER A 55 -39.39 -12.61 2.40
CA SER A 55 -40.39 -12.36 1.36
C SER A 55 -39.70 -11.70 0.17
N VAL A 56 -39.82 -12.30 -1.03
CA VAL A 56 -39.02 -11.89 -2.20
C VAL A 56 -39.87 -11.26 -3.29
N VAL A 57 -39.47 -10.09 -3.79
CA VAL A 57 -39.94 -9.56 -5.07
C VAL A 57 -38.97 -10.02 -6.16
N VAL A 58 -39.46 -10.90 -7.04
CA VAL A 58 -38.74 -11.40 -8.20
C VAL A 58 -39.03 -10.44 -9.36
N ASN A 59 -38.15 -9.47 -9.57
CA ASN A 59 -38.24 -8.55 -10.70
C ASN A 59 -37.51 -9.12 -11.92
N ASP A 60 -38.19 -9.25 -13.05
CA ASP A 60 -37.57 -9.53 -14.33
C ASP A 60 -38.43 -8.98 -15.48
N LEU A 61 -37.81 -8.27 -16.42
CA LEU A 61 -38.50 -7.79 -17.62
C LEU A 61 -38.83 -8.95 -18.57
N GLY A 62 -38.05 -10.03 -18.56
CA GLY A 62 -38.15 -11.18 -19.45
C GLY A 62 -37.67 -10.94 -20.88
N GLY A 63 -36.86 -9.89 -21.10
CA GLY A 63 -36.22 -9.61 -22.39
C GLY A 63 -35.01 -10.53 -22.67
N GLY A 64 -34.51 -10.47 -23.91
CA GLY A 64 -33.28 -11.17 -24.29
C GLY A 64 -32.02 -10.54 -23.67
N ILE A 65 -30.89 -11.26 -23.76
CA ILE A 65 -29.59 -10.83 -23.20
C ILE A 65 -29.04 -9.54 -23.83
N HIS A 66 -29.55 -9.14 -25.00
CA HIS A 66 -29.15 -7.91 -25.69
C HIS A 66 -30.03 -6.71 -25.34
N GLY A 67 -31.18 -6.92 -24.69
CA GLY A 67 -32.13 -5.85 -24.38
C GLY A 67 -32.76 -5.17 -25.61
N GLY A 68 -33.78 -4.34 -25.34
CA GLY A 68 -34.56 -3.64 -26.37
C GLY A 68 -35.89 -4.31 -26.74
N ASP A 69 -36.16 -5.48 -26.16
CA ASP A 69 -37.40 -6.23 -26.35
C ASP A 69 -38.51 -5.73 -25.40
N SER A 70 -39.77 -6.01 -25.74
CA SER A 70 -40.95 -5.64 -24.94
C SER A 70 -41.09 -6.40 -23.61
N GLY A 71 -40.31 -7.46 -23.39
CA GLY A 71 -40.37 -8.30 -22.20
C GLY A 71 -41.38 -9.46 -22.28
N ASP A 72 -41.29 -10.38 -21.31
CA ASP A 72 -42.17 -11.54 -21.09
C ASP A 72 -42.35 -11.73 -19.56
N SER A 73 -43.57 -11.95 -19.08
CA SER A 73 -43.81 -12.18 -17.65
C SER A 73 -43.27 -13.54 -17.18
N ARG A 74 -43.16 -14.50 -18.10
CA ARG A 74 -42.89 -15.92 -17.80
C ARG A 74 -41.64 -16.16 -16.96
N PRO A 75 -40.48 -15.51 -17.18
CA PRO A 75 -39.27 -15.77 -16.39
C PRO A 75 -39.46 -15.47 -14.89
N ALA A 76 -40.08 -14.33 -14.54
CA ALA A 76 -40.37 -14.00 -13.15
C ALA A 76 -41.40 -14.98 -12.56
N ASP A 77 -42.46 -15.32 -13.30
CA ASP A 77 -43.52 -16.23 -12.86
C ASP A 77 -43.02 -17.65 -12.56
N LEU A 78 -42.03 -18.14 -13.31
CA LEU A 78 -41.43 -19.45 -13.07
C LEU A 78 -40.68 -19.49 -11.74
N VAL A 79 -39.87 -18.47 -11.46
CA VAL A 79 -39.08 -18.40 -10.21
C VAL A 79 -39.99 -18.18 -9.00
N VAL A 80 -41.05 -17.39 -9.14
CA VAL A 80 -42.06 -17.23 -8.07
C VAL A 80 -42.75 -18.55 -7.75
N ARG A 81 -43.18 -19.30 -8.78
CA ARG A 81 -43.80 -20.62 -8.59
C ARG A 81 -42.85 -21.61 -7.94
N GLU A 82 -41.57 -21.58 -8.32
CA GLU A 82 -40.55 -22.43 -7.70
C GLU A 82 -40.36 -22.09 -6.22
N ILE A 83 -40.25 -20.81 -5.87
CA ILE A 83 -40.17 -20.35 -4.48
C ILE A 83 -41.39 -20.80 -3.68
N GLN A 84 -42.60 -20.58 -4.21
CA GLN A 84 -43.85 -20.94 -3.54
C GLN A 84 -43.99 -22.46 -3.36
N SER A 85 -43.56 -23.23 -4.36
CA SER A 85 -43.58 -24.70 -4.30
C SER A 85 -42.59 -25.25 -3.27
N ALA A 86 -41.50 -24.52 -2.99
CA ALA A 86 -40.56 -24.80 -1.91
C ALA A 86 -41.01 -24.26 -0.53
N GLY A 87 -42.23 -23.70 -0.43
CA GLY A 87 -42.80 -23.16 0.80
C GLY A 87 -42.35 -21.73 1.16
N GLY A 88 -41.67 -21.04 0.26
CA GLY A 88 -41.26 -19.64 0.43
C GLY A 88 -42.33 -18.63 0.01
N THR A 89 -42.10 -17.36 0.32
CA THR A 89 -42.99 -16.25 -0.05
C THR A 89 -42.37 -15.40 -1.15
N ALA A 90 -43.03 -15.30 -2.30
CA ALA A 90 -42.59 -14.43 -3.38
C ALA A 90 -43.74 -13.83 -4.19
N VAL A 91 -43.46 -12.70 -4.86
CA VAL A 91 -44.33 -12.03 -5.83
C VAL A 91 -43.50 -11.59 -7.04
N ALA A 92 -44.08 -11.65 -8.23
CA ALA A 92 -43.41 -11.22 -9.46
C ALA A 92 -43.57 -9.72 -9.68
N ASN A 93 -42.59 -9.10 -10.32
CA ASN A 93 -42.68 -7.77 -10.91
C ASN A 93 -42.10 -7.81 -12.33
N TYR A 94 -42.79 -7.21 -13.29
CA TYR A 94 -42.45 -7.27 -14.72
C TYR A 94 -41.90 -5.94 -15.27
N SER A 95 -41.72 -4.95 -14.41
CA SER A 95 -41.27 -3.61 -14.81
C SER A 95 -39.79 -3.63 -15.20
N SER A 96 -39.41 -2.81 -16.19
CA SER A 96 -38.00 -2.49 -16.40
C SER A 96 -37.45 -1.76 -15.17
N VAL A 97 -36.16 -1.97 -14.86
CA VAL A 97 -35.45 -1.21 -13.83
C VAL A 97 -35.35 0.29 -14.16
N GLU A 98 -35.64 0.68 -15.40
CA GLU A 98 -35.82 2.07 -15.82
C GLU A 98 -37.07 2.73 -15.22
N ASP A 99 -38.00 1.94 -14.70
CA ASP A 99 -39.13 2.37 -13.86
C ASP A 99 -38.97 1.84 -12.44
N GLY A 100 -37.92 2.31 -11.76
CA GLY A 100 -37.58 1.85 -10.41
C GLY A 100 -38.66 2.08 -9.36
N GLU A 101 -39.56 3.05 -9.57
CA GLU A 101 -40.69 3.29 -8.68
C GLU A 101 -41.69 2.14 -8.75
N ALA A 102 -42.03 1.67 -9.96
CA ALA A 102 -42.92 0.53 -10.14
C ALA A 102 -42.35 -0.75 -9.51
N VAL A 103 -41.03 -0.97 -9.61
CA VAL A 103 -40.34 -2.12 -8.97
C VAL A 103 -40.50 -2.07 -7.45
N VAL A 104 -40.20 -0.94 -6.82
CA VAL A 104 -40.27 -0.79 -5.36
C VAL A 104 -41.72 -0.80 -4.88
N LYS A 105 -42.65 -0.21 -5.65
CA LYS A 105 -44.08 -0.20 -5.32
C LYS A 105 -44.64 -1.61 -5.13
N THR A 106 -44.22 -2.59 -5.92
CA THR A 106 -44.63 -4.00 -5.71
C THR A 106 -44.26 -4.53 -4.32
N ALA A 107 -43.06 -4.22 -3.81
CA ALA A 107 -42.65 -4.62 -2.46
C ALA A 107 -43.51 -3.94 -1.39
N ILE A 108 -43.78 -2.64 -1.57
CA ILE A 108 -44.57 -1.85 -0.62
C ILE A 108 -46.04 -2.31 -0.61
N ASP A 109 -46.66 -2.46 -1.78
CA ASP A 109 -48.06 -2.90 -1.87
C ASP A 109 -48.25 -4.31 -1.30
N ARG A 110 -47.31 -5.22 -1.56
CA ARG A 110 -47.46 -6.64 -1.19
C ARG A 110 -47.02 -6.95 0.23
N PHE A 111 -45.96 -6.32 0.70
CA PHE A 111 -45.31 -6.66 1.97
C PHE A 111 -45.15 -5.48 2.93
N GLY A 112 -45.51 -4.25 2.51
CA GLY A 112 -45.49 -3.05 3.35
C GLY A 112 -44.11 -2.45 3.60
N ARG A 113 -43.02 -3.07 3.12
CA ARG A 113 -41.63 -2.65 3.38
C ARG A 113 -40.66 -3.14 2.31
N VAL A 114 -39.45 -2.60 2.36
CA VAL A 114 -38.26 -3.08 1.63
C VAL A 114 -37.04 -2.96 2.54
N ASP A 115 -36.28 -4.04 2.66
CA ASP A 115 -35.11 -4.17 3.54
C ASP A 115 -33.82 -4.41 2.76
N ILE A 116 -33.92 -5.23 1.72
CA ILE A 116 -32.79 -5.71 0.92
C ILE A 116 -33.08 -5.38 -0.55
N LEU A 117 -32.10 -4.79 -1.22
CA LEU A 117 -32.14 -4.52 -2.66
C LEU A 117 -30.88 -5.07 -3.33
N VAL A 118 -31.05 -6.04 -4.22
CA VAL A 118 -29.97 -6.58 -5.05
C VAL A 118 -30.15 -6.09 -6.48
N ASN A 119 -29.37 -5.08 -6.87
CA ASN A 119 -29.34 -4.56 -8.23
C ASN A 119 -28.49 -5.48 -9.10
N ASN A 120 -29.15 -6.40 -9.81
CA ASN A 120 -28.52 -7.46 -10.62
C ASN A 120 -28.92 -7.43 -12.10
N ALA A 121 -30.05 -6.80 -12.47
CA ALA A 121 -30.50 -6.71 -13.87
C ALA A 121 -29.39 -6.19 -14.81
N GLY A 122 -29.29 -6.80 -15.99
CA GLY A 122 -28.22 -6.50 -16.93
C GLY A 122 -28.39 -7.11 -18.31
N ILE A 123 -27.68 -6.52 -19.28
CA ILE A 123 -27.67 -6.90 -20.70
C ILE A 123 -26.25 -6.75 -21.28
N LEU A 124 -26.01 -7.28 -22.48
CA LEU A 124 -24.74 -7.14 -23.20
C LEU A 124 -24.94 -6.60 -24.62
N ARG A 125 -24.09 -5.63 -24.99
CA ARG A 125 -24.00 -5.01 -26.32
C ARG A 125 -22.52 -4.84 -26.70
N ASP A 126 -21.82 -5.96 -26.79
CA ASP A 126 -20.38 -5.98 -26.98
C ASP A 126 -20.01 -5.53 -28.40
N LYS A 127 -19.23 -4.45 -28.48
CA LYS A 127 -18.69 -3.84 -29.70
C LYS A 127 -17.36 -3.17 -29.39
N SER A 128 -16.39 -3.28 -30.30
CA SER A 128 -15.23 -2.38 -30.29
C SER A 128 -15.71 -0.93 -30.40
N VAL A 129 -15.02 0.03 -29.78
CA VAL A 129 -15.43 1.45 -29.73
C VAL A 129 -15.86 2.00 -31.10
N GLN A 130 -15.09 1.72 -32.16
CA GLN A 130 -15.38 2.19 -33.53
C GLN A 130 -16.71 1.67 -34.12
N ASN A 131 -17.19 0.52 -33.64
CA ASN A 131 -18.39 -0.17 -34.14
C ASN A 131 -19.57 -0.06 -33.17
N MET A 132 -19.40 0.67 -32.07
CA MET A 132 -20.43 0.84 -31.05
C MET A 132 -21.37 1.96 -31.47
N THR A 133 -22.66 1.66 -31.56
CA THR A 133 -23.67 2.68 -31.82
C THR A 133 -24.04 3.42 -30.53
N ASP A 134 -24.58 4.63 -30.64
CA ASP A 134 -25.12 5.37 -29.49
C ASP A 134 -26.17 4.55 -28.73
N GLN A 135 -26.99 3.78 -29.45
CA GLN A 135 -27.99 2.90 -28.84
C GLN A 135 -27.35 1.78 -28.02
N ASP A 136 -26.26 1.17 -28.50
CA ASP A 136 -25.52 0.14 -27.76
C ASP A 136 -24.90 0.72 -26.47
N TRP A 137 -24.41 1.96 -26.52
CA TRP A 137 -23.89 2.66 -25.35
C TRP A 137 -25.01 2.99 -24.34
N ASP A 138 -26.06 3.64 -24.83
CA ASP A 138 -27.13 4.16 -24.00
C ASP A 138 -27.93 3.05 -23.32
N LEU A 139 -28.25 1.97 -24.03
CA LEU A 139 -29.07 0.90 -23.47
C LEU A 139 -28.37 0.21 -22.30
N VAL A 140 -27.05 -0.03 -22.42
CA VAL A 140 -26.23 -0.58 -21.33
C VAL A 140 -26.22 0.36 -20.13
N HIS A 141 -26.02 1.67 -20.33
CA HIS A 141 -26.04 2.63 -19.22
C HIS A 141 -27.42 2.79 -18.58
N ARG A 142 -28.50 2.78 -19.38
CA ARG A 142 -29.87 2.88 -18.90
C ARG A 142 -30.27 1.70 -18.02
N VAL A 143 -29.95 0.47 -18.43
CA VAL A 143 -30.29 -0.73 -17.66
C VAL A 143 -29.39 -0.88 -16.43
N HIS A 144 -28.07 -0.81 -16.59
CA HIS A 144 -27.15 -1.11 -15.51
C HIS A 144 -27.05 0.03 -14.49
N LEU A 145 -26.51 1.18 -14.92
CA LEU A 145 -26.16 2.27 -14.00
C LEU A 145 -27.41 3.08 -13.60
N ARG A 146 -28.14 3.58 -14.60
CA ARG A 146 -29.33 4.40 -14.36
C ARG A 146 -30.44 3.58 -13.70
N GLY A 147 -30.69 2.35 -14.15
CA GLY A 147 -31.68 1.46 -13.55
C GLY A 147 -31.40 1.19 -12.07
N SER A 148 -30.16 0.81 -11.73
CA SER A 148 -29.76 0.61 -10.33
C SER A 148 -29.93 1.86 -9.48
N PHE A 149 -29.57 3.04 -10.03
CA PHE A 149 -29.83 4.33 -9.37
C PHE A 149 -31.32 4.55 -9.12
N LEU A 150 -32.18 4.33 -10.11
CA LEU A 150 -33.62 4.57 -10.00
C LEU A 150 -34.30 3.68 -8.97
N VAL A 151 -34.03 2.37 -9.01
CA VAL A 151 -34.59 1.40 -8.05
C VAL A 151 -34.09 1.71 -6.64
N THR A 152 -32.79 1.99 -6.50
CA THR A 152 -32.20 2.36 -5.20
C THR A 152 -32.80 3.66 -4.66
N ARG A 153 -32.96 4.68 -5.51
CA ARG A 153 -33.57 5.96 -5.15
C ARG A 153 -35.02 5.79 -4.67
N ALA A 154 -35.79 4.92 -5.32
CA ALA A 154 -37.18 4.62 -4.92
C ALA A 154 -37.22 3.88 -3.57
N ALA A 155 -36.30 2.94 -3.31
CA ALA A 155 -36.23 2.21 -2.04
C ALA A 155 -35.69 3.05 -0.87
N TRP A 156 -34.84 4.05 -1.14
CA TRP A 156 -34.09 4.80 -0.15
C TRP A 156 -34.93 5.46 0.95
N PRO A 157 -36.05 6.17 0.66
CA PRO A 157 -36.87 6.77 1.71
C PRO A 157 -37.47 5.75 2.68
N HIS A 158 -37.78 4.54 2.19
CA HIS A 158 -38.31 3.46 3.01
C HIS A 158 -37.24 2.90 3.94
N MET A 159 -36.06 2.57 3.42
CA MET A 159 -34.93 2.07 4.22
C MET A 159 -34.51 3.10 5.28
N ARG A 160 -34.48 4.38 4.90
CA ARG A 160 -34.12 5.49 5.81
C ARG A 160 -35.09 5.64 6.97
N ARG A 161 -36.40 5.55 6.72
CA ARG A 161 -37.42 5.58 7.79
C ARG A 161 -37.32 4.38 8.72
N GLN A 162 -37.03 3.20 8.17
CA GLN A 162 -36.88 1.95 8.92
C GLN A 162 -35.57 1.86 9.72
N LYS A 163 -34.60 2.73 9.43
CA LYS A 163 -33.22 2.65 9.94
C LYS A 163 -32.54 1.31 9.65
N PHE A 164 -32.88 0.70 8.51
CA PHE A 164 -32.31 -0.55 8.04
C PHE A 164 -32.35 -0.57 6.51
N GLY A 165 -31.24 -0.94 5.90
CA GLY A 165 -31.17 -1.22 4.47
C GLY A 165 -29.91 -1.99 4.11
N ARG A 166 -30.01 -2.88 3.13
CA ARG A 166 -28.87 -3.61 2.57
C ARG A 166 -28.96 -3.57 1.06
N ILE A 167 -27.95 -3.00 0.43
CA ILE A 167 -27.93 -2.75 -1.01
C ILE A 167 -26.71 -3.44 -1.62
N ILE A 168 -26.94 -4.17 -2.71
CA ILE A 168 -25.88 -4.78 -3.51
C ILE A 168 -25.89 -4.16 -4.90
N MET A 169 -24.72 -3.72 -5.33
CA MET A 169 -24.44 -3.33 -6.70
C MET A 169 -23.66 -4.44 -7.40
N THR A 170 -24.08 -4.80 -8.62
CA THR A 170 -23.40 -5.84 -9.41
C THR A 170 -22.48 -5.22 -10.45
N SER A 171 -21.20 -5.06 -10.09
CA SER A 171 -20.10 -4.71 -11.01
C SER A 171 -19.61 -5.96 -11.76
N SER A 172 -18.38 -5.95 -12.25
CA SER A 172 -17.74 -7.08 -12.95
C SER A 172 -16.21 -6.88 -13.02
N ALA A 173 -15.47 -7.96 -13.24
CA ALA A 173 -14.04 -7.91 -13.57
C ALA A 173 -13.77 -7.03 -14.81
N ALA A 174 -14.65 -7.07 -15.83
CA ALA A 174 -14.55 -6.19 -17.00
C ALA A 174 -14.65 -4.69 -16.65
N GLY A 175 -15.39 -4.33 -15.61
CA GLY A 175 -15.42 -2.97 -15.09
C GLY A 175 -14.14 -2.59 -14.34
N ILE A 176 -13.59 -3.52 -13.55
CA ILE A 176 -12.41 -3.29 -12.71
C ILE A 176 -11.12 -3.21 -13.53
N TYR A 177 -10.94 -4.15 -14.47
CA TYR A 177 -9.68 -4.35 -15.20
C TYR A 177 -9.77 -3.93 -16.68
N GLY A 178 -10.97 -3.65 -17.17
CA GLY A 178 -11.23 -3.50 -18.61
C GLY A 178 -11.40 -4.86 -19.30
N ASN A 179 -12.12 -4.87 -20.43
CA ASN A 179 -12.18 -6.02 -21.33
C ASN A 179 -12.39 -5.54 -22.78
N PHE A 180 -11.76 -6.21 -23.73
CA PHE A 180 -11.83 -5.82 -25.14
C PHE A 180 -13.28 -5.90 -25.65
N GLY A 181 -13.72 -4.87 -26.37
CA GLY A 181 -15.07 -4.82 -26.95
C GLY A 181 -16.21 -4.52 -25.96
N GLN A 182 -15.89 -4.11 -24.72
CA GLN A 182 -16.88 -3.89 -23.67
C GLN A 182 -16.82 -2.49 -23.05
N SER A 183 -16.42 -1.45 -23.79
CA SER A 183 -16.26 -0.09 -23.23
C SER A 183 -17.53 0.49 -22.61
N ASN A 184 -18.70 0.24 -23.19
CA ASN A 184 -20.01 0.58 -22.60
C ASN A 184 -20.25 -0.17 -21.28
N TYR A 185 -20.08 -1.49 -21.28
CA TYR A 185 -20.35 -2.36 -20.15
C TYR A 185 -19.38 -2.11 -18.99
N SER A 186 -18.07 -2.05 -19.27
CA SER A 186 -17.03 -1.71 -18.31
C SER A 186 -17.29 -0.36 -17.65
N SER A 187 -17.65 0.67 -18.43
CA SER A 187 -17.96 2.02 -17.91
C SER A 187 -19.17 2.00 -16.98
N ALA A 188 -20.27 1.35 -17.38
CA ALA A 188 -21.46 1.23 -16.55
C ALA A 188 -21.19 0.45 -15.24
N LYS A 189 -20.40 -0.62 -15.32
CA LYS A 189 -20.09 -1.50 -14.18
C LYS A 189 -19.17 -0.84 -13.15
N LEU A 190 -18.14 -0.10 -13.59
CA LEU A 190 -17.32 0.68 -12.67
C LEU A 190 -18.07 1.92 -12.15
N GLY A 191 -18.98 2.48 -12.95
CA GLY A 191 -19.91 3.52 -12.49
C GLY A 191 -20.79 3.07 -11.32
N LEU A 192 -21.20 1.79 -11.29
CA LEU A 192 -21.93 1.22 -10.15
C LEU A 192 -21.11 1.18 -8.87
N LEU A 193 -19.79 0.94 -8.96
CA LEU A 193 -18.89 1.04 -7.80
C LEU A 193 -18.83 2.49 -7.29
N GLY A 194 -18.71 3.47 -8.20
CA GLY A 194 -18.76 4.89 -7.85
C GLY A 194 -20.07 5.27 -7.13
N LEU A 195 -21.22 4.80 -7.63
CA LEU A 195 -22.52 4.98 -6.98
C LEU A 195 -22.54 4.31 -5.59
N SER A 196 -22.07 3.07 -5.48
CA SER A 196 -22.01 2.33 -4.21
C SER A 196 -21.18 3.06 -3.16
N ASN A 197 -20.03 3.64 -3.54
CA ASN A 197 -19.14 4.35 -2.63
C ASN A 197 -19.86 5.53 -1.93
N THR A 198 -20.60 6.33 -2.71
CA THR A 198 -21.37 7.46 -2.16
C THR A 198 -22.54 6.99 -1.30
N LEU A 199 -23.31 6.00 -1.77
CA LEU A 199 -24.44 5.46 -1.00
C LEU A 199 -24.02 4.85 0.34
N ALA A 200 -22.85 4.19 0.39
CA ALA A 200 -22.29 3.65 1.61
C ALA A 200 -22.02 4.72 2.68
N LEU A 201 -21.64 5.94 2.26
CA LEU A 201 -21.42 7.08 3.14
C LEU A 201 -22.75 7.73 3.57
N GLU A 202 -23.64 8.01 2.62
CA GLU A 202 -24.94 8.64 2.90
C GLU A 202 -25.84 7.78 3.79
N GLY A 203 -25.78 6.46 3.61
CA GLY A 203 -26.63 5.48 4.27
C GLY A 203 -26.20 5.10 5.68
N ARG A 204 -24.91 5.23 6.01
CA ARG A 204 -24.31 4.67 7.24
C ARG A 204 -25.03 5.11 8.51
N LYS A 205 -25.32 6.41 8.64
CA LYS A 205 -26.01 6.97 9.82
C LYS A 205 -27.46 6.51 9.98
N TYR A 206 -28.03 5.89 8.95
CA TYR A 206 -29.39 5.35 8.92
C TYR A 206 -29.41 3.81 8.94
N GLY A 207 -28.27 3.14 9.17
CA GLY A 207 -28.21 1.67 9.13
C GLY A 207 -28.41 1.08 7.72
N ILE A 208 -28.21 1.90 6.68
CA ILE A 208 -28.24 1.46 5.27
C ILE A 208 -26.81 1.19 4.84
N LEU A 209 -26.53 -0.06 4.49
CA LEU A 209 -25.21 -0.50 4.03
C LEU A 209 -25.27 -0.83 2.54
N CYS A 210 -24.25 -0.44 1.79
CA CYS A 210 -24.16 -0.65 0.35
C CYS A 210 -22.81 -1.28 0.01
N ASN A 211 -22.82 -2.44 -0.65
CA ASN A 211 -21.61 -3.13 -1.08
C ASN A 211 -21.69 -3.48 -2.57
N THR A 212 -20.53 -3.67 -3.18
CA THR A 212 -20.41 -4.05 -4.59
C THR A 212 -19.82 -5.44 -4.73
N ILE A 213 -20.37 -6.24 -5.63
CA ILE A 213 -19.81 -7.52 -6.04
C ILE A 213 -19.35 -7.47 -7.50
N ALA A 214 -18.32 -8.24 -7.83
CA ALA A 214 -17.85 -8.53 -9.18
C ALA A 214 -17.88 -10.05 -9.36
N PRO A 215 -19.04 -10.60 -9.77
CA PRO A 215 -19.22 -12.04 -9.82
C PRO A 215 -18.65 -12.65 -11.11
N ILE A 216 -18.23 -13.91 -11.02
CA ILE A 216 -18.01 -14.80 -12.15
C ILE A 216 -18.88 -16.04 -11.99
N ALA A 217 -19.76 -16.28 -12.95
CA ALA A 217 -20.65 -17.42 -12.99
C ALA A 217 -21.04 -17.78 -14.42
N GLY A 218 -21.19 -19.08 -14.70
CA GLY A 218 -21.78 -19.63 -15.90
C GLY A 218 -23.22 -19.18 -16.02
N SER A 219 -23.53 -18.46 -17.10
CA SER A 219 -24.88 -18.02 -17.45
C SER A 219 -24.99 -17.80 -18.95
N ARG A 220 -26.21 -17.54 -19.42
CA ARG A 220 -26.48 -17.12 -20.80
C ARG A 220 -25.63 -15.92 -21.27
N LEU A 221 -25.15 -15.08 -20.34
CA LEU A 221 -24.30 -13.94 -20.65
C LEU A 221 -22.82 -14.31 -20.87
N THR A 222 -22.37 -15.45 -20.34
CA THR A 222 -20.96 -15.89 -20.41
C THR A 222 -20.73 -17.05 -21.37
N GLU A 223 -21.81 -17.64 -21.93
CA GLU A 223 -21.77 -18.76 -22.88
C GLU A 223 -20.92 -18.47 -24.13
N SER A 224 -20.88 -17.23 -24.59
CA SER A 224 -20.13 -16.85 -25.79
C SER A 224 -18.62 -16.72 -25.58
N VAL A 225 -18.14 -16.70 -24.33
CA VAL A 225 -16.74 -16.37 -23.98
C VAL A 225 -16.05 -17.43 -23.11
N MET A 226 -16.75 -18.47 -22.68
CA MET A 226 -16.19 -19.53 -21.83
C MET A 226 -16.40 -20.93 -22.45
N PRO A 227 -15.43 -21.86 -22.28
CA PRO A 227 -15.63 -23.27 -22.61
C PRO A 227 -16.81 -23.89 -21.83
N PRO A 228 -17.59 -24.83 -22.41
CA PRO A 228 -18.75 -25.43 -21.75
C PRO A 228 -18.45 -26.11 -20.42
N ASP A 229 -17.32 -26.80 -20.31
CA ASP A 229 -16.87 -27.48 -19.10
C ASP A 229 -16.56 -26.51 -17.94
N LEU A 230 -16.12 -25.30 -18.26
CA LEU A 230 -15.90 -24.23 -17.28
C LEU A 230 -17.23 -23.60 -16.83
N ILE A 231 -18.19 -23.43 -17.75
CA ILE A 231 -19.54 -22.92 -17.45
C ILE A 231 -20.23 -23.83 -16.43
N ASP A 232 -20.15 -25.15 -16.63
CA ASP A 232 -20.74 -26.15 -15.73
C ASP A 232 -20.18 -26.12 -14.30
N GLN A 233 -18.92 -25.70 -14.16
CA GLN A 233 -18.25 -25.57 -12.86
C GLN A 233 -18.51 -24.23 -12.20
N LEU A 234 -18.74 -23.16 -12.96
CA LEU A 234 -18.96 -21.80 -12.43
C LEU A 234 -20.42 -21.58 -12.02
N LYS A 235 -20.89 -22.39 -11.06
CA LYS A 235 -22.28 -22.39 -10.62
C LYS A 235 -22.68 -21.08 -9.93
N PRO A 236 -23.80 -20.43 -10.31
CA PRO A 236 -24.32 -19.24 -9.63
C PRO A 236 -24.53 -19.40 -8.11
N GLU A 237 -24.75 -20.64 -7.65
CA GLU A 237 -24.85 -21.06 -6.25
C GLU A 237 -23.59 -20.73 -5.43
N TYR A 238 -22.43 -20.58 -6.07
CA TYR A 238 -21.18 -20.21 -5.39
C TYR A 238 -21.06 -18.71 -5.11
N VAL A 239 -21.92 -17.88 -5.73
CA VAL A 239 -21.94 -16.44 -5.52
C VAL A 239 -23.00 -16.03 -4.48
N ALA A 240 -24.14 -16.72 -4.48
CA ALA A 240 -25.27 -16.39 -3.61
C ALA A 240 -24.93 -16.28 -2.10
N PRO A 241 -24.08 -17.14 -1.51
CA PRO A 241 -23.74 -17.03 -0.09
C PRO A 241 -23.13 -15.67 0.32
N LEU A 242 -22.27 -15.09 -0.52
CA LEU A 242 -21.68 -13.78 -0.25
C LEU A 242 -22.76 -12.68 -0.26
N VAL A 243 -23.64 -12.69 -1.26
CA VAL A 243 -24.75 -11.74 -1.38
C VAL A 243 -25.64 -11.79 -0.14
N LEU A 244 -26.02 -12.99 0.28
CA LEU A 244 -26.81 -13.18 1.50
C LEU A 244 -26.08 -12.65 2.73
N TYR A 245 -24.81 -13.01 2.93
CA TYR A 245 -24.03 -12.52 4.07
C TYR A 245 -23.95 -11.00 4.12
N LEU A 246 -23.62 -10.35 2.99
CA LEU A 246 -23.57 -8.89 2.88
C LEU A 246 -24.94 -8.23 3.13
N CYS A 247 -26.03 -8.95 2.90
CA CYS A 247 -27.40 -8.50 3.16
C CYS A 247 -27.96 -8.90 4.53
N HIS A 248 -27.20 -9.60 5.38
CA HIS A 248 -27.65 -10.00 6.70
C HIS A 248 -27.49 -8.87 7.72
N ASP A 249 -28.26 -8.90 8.81
CA ASP A 249 -28.22 -7.87 9.85
C ASP A 249 -26.90 -7.83 10.62
N CYS A 250 -26.27 -8.99 10.83
CA CYS A 250 -24.97 -9.14 11.49
C CYS A 250 -23.82 -8.55 10.67
N CYS A 251 -23.95 -8.45 9.35
CA CYS A 251 -22.93 -7.84 8.52
C CYS A 251 -22.94 -6.31 8.71
N GLN A 252 -21.78 -5.78 9.09
CA GLN A 252 -21.53 -4.34 9.27
C GLN A 252 -20.68 -3.74 8.15
N ASP A 253 -20.28 -4.53 7.16
CA ASP A 253 -19.45 -4.03 6.06
C ASP A 253 -20.28 -3.14 5.13
N SER A 254 -19.70 -2.04 4.68
CA SER A 254 -20.32 -1.07 3.77
C SER A 254 -19.22 -0.32 3.03
N GLY A 255 -19.41 -0.14 1.72
CA GLY A 255 -18.41 0.40 0.81
C GLY A 255 -17.39 -0.64 0.33
N GLY A 256 -17.64 -1.94 0.57
CA GLY A 256 -16.78 -3.01 0.11
C GLY A 256 -16.95 -3.33 -1.38
N LEU A 257 -15.86 -3.78 -2.02
CA LEU A 257 -15.83 -4.37 -3.35
C LEU A 257 -15.31 -5.81 -3.24
N TYR A 258 -16.08 -6.77 -3.75
CA TYR A 258 -15.77 -8.18 -3.63
C TYR A 258 -15.80 -8.90 -4.98
N GLU A 259 -14.71 -9.56 -5.36
CA GLU A 259 -14.73 -10.56 -6.41
C GLU A 259 -15.18 -11.91 -5.85
N VAL A 260 -15.98 -12.65 -6.62
CA VAL A 260 -16.60 -13.88 -6.13
C VAL A 260 -16.94 -14.86 -7.26
N GLY A 261 -16.62 -16.13 -7.06
CA GLY A 261 -16.99 -17.24 -7.94
C GLY A 261 -16.21 -18.51 -7.62
N ALA A 262 -16.66 -19.66 -8.11
CA ALA A 262 -16.04 -20.98 -7.87
C ALA A 262 -15.83 -21.36 -6.38
N GLY A 263 -16.52 -20.69 -5.45
CA GLY A 263 -16.36 -20.87 -4.01
C GLY A 263 -15.26 -19.98 -3.38
N TRP A 264 -14.57 -19.17 -4.17
CA TRP A 264 -13.61 -18.18 -3.69
C TRP A 264 -14.22 -16.78 -3.59
N ILE A 265 -13.78 -16.01 -2.59
CA ILE A 265 -14.19 -14.63 -2.35
C ILE A 265 -12.94 -13.81 -2.02
N GLY A 266 -12.72 -12.71 -2.73
CA GLY A 266 -11.65 -11.74 -2.46
C GLY A 266 -12.19 -10.33 -2.28
N LYS A 267 -11.57 -9.53 -1.41
CA LYS A 267 -11.90 -8.11 -1.21
C LYS A 267 -10.87 -7.23 -1.91
N LEU A 268 -11.34 -6.23 -2.64
CA LEU A 268 -10.52 -5.27 -3.37
C LEU A 268 -10.56 -3.90 -2.69
N ARG A 269 -9.49 -3.13 -2.86
CA ARG A 269 -9.38 -1.72 -2.44
C ARG A 269 -8.36 -0.97 -3.29
N TRP A 270 -8.41 0.35 -3.23
CA TRP A 270 -7.38 1.21 -3.82
C TRP A 270 -6.10 1.22 -3.00
N GLU A 271 -4.98 1.32 -3.69
CA GLU A 271 -3.63 1.56 -3.18
C GLU A 271 -3.05 2.76 -3.92
N ARG A 272 -2.29 3.60 -3.22
CA ARG A 272 -1.69 4.81 -3.79
C ARG A 272 -0.21 4.89 -3.43
N THR A 273 0.66 5.18 -4.39
CA THR A 273 2.08 5.45 -4.12
C THR A 273 2.24 6.67 -3.21
N LYS A 274 3.42 6.82 -2.57
CA LYS A 274 3.78 8.09 -1.90
C LYS A 274 3.88 9.27 -2.87
N GLY A 275 4.06 8.97 -4.16
CA GLY A 275 4.22 9.96 -5.22
C GLY A 275 5.54 10.72 -5.12
N ALA A 276 5.62 11.84 -5.85
CA ALA A 276 6.75 12.76 -5.79
C ALA A 276 6.26 14.21 -5.89
N ILE A 277 6.93 15.13 -5.20
CA ILE A 277 6.76 16.56 -5.42
C ILE A 277 7.65 16.95 -6.61
N VAL A 278 7.05 17.41 -7.70
CA VAL A 278 7.73 17.69 -8.99
C VAL A 278 7.84 19.18 -9.31
N ARG A 279 7.63 20.04 -8.31
CA ARG A 279 7.77 21.49 -8.37
C ARG A 279 8.64 21.95 -7.21
N SER A 280 9.20 23.16 -7.31
CA SER A 280 9.83 23.83 -6.17
C SER A 280 9.10 25.13 -5.84
N ALA A 281 9.49 25.79 -4.77
CA ALA A 281 9.02 27.14 -4.49
C ALA A 281 9.39 28.10 -5.64
N GLY A 282 8.46 28.96 -6.05
CA GLY A 282 8.66 29.94 -7.12
C GLY A 282 8.79 29.38 -8.54
N ASN A 283 9.01 28.07 -8.72
CA ASN A 283 9.18 27.44 -10.02
C ASN A 283 8.05 26.43 -10.29
N PRO A 284 7.24 26.62 -11.35
CA PRO A 284 6.23 25.65 -11.73
C PRO A 284 6.88 24.33 -12.18
N ALA A 285 6.17 23.22 -12.00
CA ALA A 285 6.58 21.93 -12.55
C ALA A 285 6.58 21.98 -14.09
N THR A 286 7.57 21.35 -14.71
CA THR A 286 7.59 21.10 -16.16
C THR A 286 7.32 19.62 -16.45
N PRO A 287 6.95 19.25 -17.70
CA PRO A 287 6.86 17.85 -18.09
C PRO A 287 8.16 17.05 -17.87
N GLU A 288 9.32 17.69 -18.00
CA GLU A 288 10.63 17.08 -17.75
C GLU A 288 10.79 16.72 -16.27
N CYS A 289 10.36 17.60 -15.34
CA CYS A 289 10.34 17.28 -13.90
C CYS A 289 9.50 16.03 -13.61
N VAL A 290 8.38 15.85 -14.31
CA VAL A 290 7.52 14.67 -14.17
C VAL A 290 8.23 13.43 -14.71
N ARG A 291 8.78 13.49 -15.93
CA ARG A 291 9.52 12.39 -16.56
C ARG A 291 10.68 11.93 -15.67
N ASP A 292 11.46 12.86 -15.15
CA ASP A 292 12.67 12.58 -14.37
C ASP A 292 12.34 12.00 -12.98
N ASN A 293 11.12 12.20 -12.49
CA ASN A 293 10.61 11.59 -11.25
C ASN A 293 9.65 10.42 -11.48
N TRP A 294 9.43 9.98 -12.72
CA TRP A 294 8.37 9.01 -13.04
C TRP A 294 8.53 7.69 -12.29
N ALA A 295 9.75 7.20 -12.14
CA ALA A 295 10.04 5.99 -11.35
C ALA A 295 9.56 6.11 -9.89
N ARG A 296 9.73 7.27 -9.26
CA ARG A 296 9.25 7.54 -7.89
C ARG A 296 7.73 7.71 -7.83
N ILE A 297 7.14 8.36 -8.83
CA ILE A 297 5.68 8.53 -8.93
C ILE A 297 4.97 7.18 -9.00
N CYS A 298 5.57 6.21 -9.70
CA CYS A 298 5.02 4.87 -9.93
C CYS A 298 5.52 3.80 -8.95
N ASP A 299 6.27 4.15 -7.91
CA ASP A 299 6.80 3.18 -6.93
C ASP A 299 5.76 2.81 -5.86
N PHE A 300 5.38 1.53 -5.83
CA PHE A 300 4.45 0.96 -4.86
C PHE A 300 5.14 0.22 -3.70
N SER A 301 6.47 0.26 -3.59
CA SER A 301 7.21 -0.43 -2.52
C SER A 301 6.87 0.06 -1.11
N ASP A 302 6.55 1.35 -0.97
CA ASP A 302 5.91 1.95 0.20
C ASP A 302 4.65 2.71 -0.27
N SER A 303 3.47 2.26 0.18
CA SER A 303 2.18 2.68 -0.36
C SER A 303 1.14 2.99 0.72
N ASP A 304 0.27 3.95 0.41
CA ASP A 304 -0.88 4.31 1.21
C ASP A 304 -2.12 3.51 0.80
N ARG A 305 -3.05 3.37 1.75
CA ARG A 305 -4.38 2.75 1.55
C ARG A 305 -5.46 3.79 1.84
N PRO A 306 -5.57 4.85 1.00
CA PRO A 306 -6.51 5.93 1.25
C PRO A 306 -7.95 5.39 1.28
N SER A 307 -8.69 5.78 2.29
CA SER A 307 -10.05 5.29 2.56
C SER A 307 -11.13 6.37 2.42
N THR A 308 -10.73 7.65 2.44
CA THR A 308 -11.66 8.78 2.27
C THR A 308 -11.10 9.88 1.37
N ILE A 309 -12.00 10.77 0.91
CA ILE A 309 -11.60 11.95 0.13
C ILE A 309 -10.81 12.96 0.99
N GLU A 310 -11.12 13.07 2.28
CA GLU A 310 -10.43 13.97 3.21
C GLU A 310 -8.96 13.59 3.41
N GLU A 311 -8.65 12.29 3.53
CA GLU A 311 -7.28 11.79 3.59
C GLU A 311 -6.49 12.16 2.32
N SER A 312 -7.14 12.03 1.16
CA SER A 312 -6.53 12.41 -0.12
C SER A 312 -6.26 13.91 -0.22
N THR A 313 -7.25 14.75 0.12
CA THR A 313 -7.11 16.21 0.14
C THR A 313 -6.06 16.68 1.15
N GLY A 314 -6.02 16.08 2.34
CA GLY A 314 -5.04 16.37 3.37
C GLY A 314 -3.59 16.16 2.90
N ASN A 315 -3.35 15.15 2.05
CA ASN A 315 -2.03 14.93 1.46
C ASN A 315 -1.58 16.12 0.61
N PHE A 316 -2.47 16.66 -0.25
CA PHE A 316 -2.16 17.83 -1.07
C PHE A 316 -1.87 19.07 -0.22
N VAL A 317 -2.62 19.28 0.87
CA VAL A 317 -2.33 20.36 1.82
C VAL A 317 -0.94 20.20 2.44
N SER A 318 -0.54 18.98 2.83
CA SER A 318 0.81 18.75 3.37
C SER A 318 1.90 19.01 2.31
N VAL A 319 1.65 18.65 1.05
CA VAL A 319 2.57 18.93 -0.06
C VAL A 319 2.72 20.42 -0.29
N LEU A 320 1.64 21.21 -0.22
CA LEU A 320 1.72 22.67 -0.29
C LEU A 320 2.62 23.23 0.81
N GLN A 321 2.40 22.81 2.06
CA GLN A 321 3.20 23.24 3.21
C GLN A 321 4.69 22.90 3.06
N LYS A 322 5.02 21.71 2.54
CA LYS A 322 6.42 21.31 2.31
C LYS A 322 7.12 22.23 1.31
N VAL A 323 6.46 22.54 0.19
CA VAL A 323 7.05 23.44 -0.81
C VAL A 323 7.13 24.88 -0.30
N ASP A 324 6.18 25.32 0.53
CA ASP A 324 6.25 26.66 1.15
C ASP A 324 7.40 26.75 2.17
N GLN A 325 7.71 25.67 2.89
CA GLN A 325 8.85 25.58 3.80
C GLN A 325 10.20 25.64 3.06
N GLU A 326 10.32 25.02 1.88
CA GLU A 326 11.50 25.17 1.02
C GLU A 326 11.75 26.64 0.65
N ASN A 327 10.69 27.44 0.50
CA ASN A 327 10.79 28.88 0.19
C ASN A 327 11.32 29.72 1.37
N GLN A 328 11.23 29.20 2.59
CA GLN A 328 11.66 29.89 3.82
C GLN A 328 13.06 29.48 4.28
N GLN A 329 13.61 28.41 3.71
CA GLN A 329 15.02 28.09 3.88
C GLN A 329 15.83 28.94 2.90
N PRO A 330 16.83 29.72 3.38
CA PRO A 330 17.69 30.46 2.47
C PRO A 330 18.42 29.44 1.58
N GLN A 331 18.09 29.43 0.28
CA GLN A 331 18.85 28.69 -0.72
C GLN A 331 20.29 29.22 -0.70
N ARG A 332 21.17 28.54 0.04
CA ARG A 332 22.61 28.75 -0.06
C ARG A 332 23.00 28.35 -1.47
N GLU A 333 23.28 29.35 -2.31
CA GLU A 333 23.93 29.16 -3.60
C GLU A 333 25.32 28.56 -3.30
N LEU A 334 25.47 27.24 -3.41
CA LEU A 334 26.73 26.53 -3.16
C LEU A 334 27.72 26.88 -4.28
N LYS A 335 28.62 27.83 -4.04
CA LYS A 335 29.65 28.27 -5.01
C LYS A 335 30.93 27.48 -4.85
N SER A 336 31.16 26.91 -3.67
CA SER A 336 32.35 26.13 -3.33
C SER A 336 32.04 25.06 -2.27
N LEU A 337 32.93 24.09 -2.12
CA LEU A 337 32.80 23.07 -1.07
C LEU A 337 32.91 23.66 0.36
N ALA A 338 33.50 24.84 0.53
CA ALA A 338 33.54 25.52 1.83
C ALA A 338 32.13 25.94 2.31
N ASP A 339 31.18 26.17 1.39
CA ASP A 339 29.82 26.57 1.72
C ASP A 339 28.99 25.45 2.36
N LEU A 340 29.51 24.21 2.31
CA LEU A 340 28.90 23.03 2.92
C LEU A 340 29.07 23.00 4.44
N ILE A 341 30.01 23.75 5.02
CA ILE A 341 30.22 23.73 6.48
C ILE A 341 28.92 24.14 7.21
N GLY A 342 28.47 23.25 8.11
CA GLY A 342 27.21 23.37 8.84
C GLY A 342 25.96 22.91 8.08
N TYR A 343 26.09 22.42 6.84
CA TYR A 343 24.97 21.87 6.08
C TYR A 343 24.39 20.66 6.79
N GLN A 344 23.08 20.69 7.05
CA GLN A 344 22.30 19.58 7.55
C GLN A 344 21.57 18.95 6.38
N GLY A 345 21.79 17.65 6.14
CA GLY A 345 21.06 16.97 5.08
C GLY A 345 19.77 16.32 5.56
N GLU A 346 18.99 15.86 4.60
CA GLU A 346 17.71 15.22 4.84
C GLU A 346 17.86 13.98 5.75
N PRO A 347 17.05 13.88 6.82
CA PRO A 347 17.02 12.72 7.68
C PRO A 347 16.73 11.45 6.88
N SER A 348 17.44 10.37 7.19
CA SER A 348 17.16 9.05 6.61
C SER A 348 16.60 8.12 7.67
N GLU A 349 15.65 7.27 7.27
CA GLU A 349 15.09 6.24 8.15
C GLU A 349 15.46 4.83 7.68
N MET A 350 15.62 3.94 8.65
CA MET A 350 15.92 2.52 8.42
C MET A 350 15.15 1.66 9.43
N ALA A 351 14.27 0.81 8.91
CA ALA A 351 13.72 -0.31 9.67
C ALA A 351 14.73 -1.47 9.66
N TYR A 352 14.84 -2.19 10.78
CA TYR A 352 15.70 -3.36 10.92
C TYR A 352 15.10 -4.34 11.92
N GLY A 353 15.41 -5.62 11.74
CA GLY A 353 15.11 -6.69 12.68
C GLY A 353 16.28 -7.65 12.84
N SER A 354 15.99 -8.85 13.34
CA SER A 354 17.00 -9.89 13.56
C SER A 354 17.78 -10.23 12.28
N THR A 355 17.11 -10.25 11.12
CA THR A 355 17.74 -10.54 9.83
C THR A 355 18.88 -9.57 9.51
N GLU A 356 18.65 -8.26 9.60
CA GLU A 356 19.68 -7.26 9.28
C GLU A 356 20.83 -7.29 10.28
N VAL A 357 20.52 -7.49 11.56
CA VAL A 357 21.52 -7.58 12.63
C VAL A 357 22.42 -8.79 12.44
N ILE A 358 21.84 -9.97 12.18
CA ILE A 358 22.58 -11.23 11.99
C ILE A 358 23.37 -11.17 10.68
N LEU A 359 22.79 -10.61 9.61
CA LEU A 359 23.47 -10.42 8.34
C LEU A 359 24.71 -9.53 8.48
N TYR A 360 24.60 -8.43 9.22
CA TYR A 360 25.75 -7.59 9.55
C TYR A 360 26.80 -8.35 10.37
N ALA A 361 26.37 -9.08 11.41
CA ALA A 361 27.26 -9.86 12.27
C ALA A 361 28.08 -10.88 11.45
N LEU A 362 27.43 -11.65 10.57
CA LEU A 362 28.10 -12.55 9.63
C LEU A 362 29.04 -11.79 8.68
N GLY A 363 28.59 -10.62 8.21
CA GLY A 363 29.36 -9.70 7.37
C GLY A 363 30.66 -9.20 8.00
N VAL A 364 30.80 -9.24 9.33
CA VAL A 364 32.03 -8.86 10.06
C VAL A 364 32.70 -10.03 10.79
N GLY A 365 32.43 -11.25 10.34
CA GLY A 365 33.15 -12.46 10.76
C GLY A 365 32.63 -13.12 12.03
N VAL A 366 31.45 -12.75 12.51
CA VAL A 366 30.82 -13.50 13.61
C VAL A 366 30.51 -14.91 13.12
N SER A 367 31.12 -15.91 13.78
CA SER A 367 30.99 -17.32 13.42
C SER A 367 30.49 -18.17 14.59
N THR A 368 29.69 -19.19 14.28
CA THR A 368 29.25 -20.25 15.22
C THR A 368 30.40 -21.08 15.79
N ARG A 369 31.62 -20.95 15.23
CA ARG A 369 32.83 -21.58 15.78
C ARG A 369 33.17 -21.07 17.19
N HIS A 370 32.77 -19.86 17.54
CA HIS A 370 33.01 -19.28 18.86
C HIS A 370 31.73 -19.33 19.69
N LYS A 371 31.77 -20.02 20.84
CA LYS A 371 30.58 -20.20 21.70
C LYS A 371 29.89 -18.88 22.08
N ASN A 372 30.68 -17.82 22.31
CA ASN A 372 30.16 -16.52 22.72
C ASN A 372 29.47 -15.73 21.60
N HIS A 373 29.62 -16.14 20.34
CA HIS A 373 29.05 -15.47 19.17
C HIS A 373 27.59 -15.82 18.89
N LEU A 374 27.06 -16.89 19.50
CA LEU A 374 25.67 -17.28 19.29
C LEU A 374 24.69 -16.13 19.64
N ARG A 375 25.09 -15.28 20.61
CA ARG A 375 24.37 -14.07 21.02
C ARG A 375 24.19 -13.02 19.92
N PHE A 376 24.91 -13.11 18.81
CA PHE A 376 24.82 -12.19 17.67
C PHE A 376 24.22 -12.87 16.42
N LEU A 377 24.03 -14.19 16.45
CA LEU A 377 23.63 -15.00 15.30
C LEU A 377 22.28 -15.69 15.44
N TYR A 378 21.70 -15.71 16.65
CA TYR A 378 20.45 -16.40 16.92
C TYR A 378 19.52 -15.54 17.76
N GLU A 379 18.41 -15.12 17.15
CA GLU A 379 17.37 -14.29 17.75
C GLU A 379 16.65 -14.94 18.93
N GLY A 380 16.69 -16.28 19.03
CA GLY A 380 16.18 -17.02 20.19
C GLY A 380 17.19 -17.18 21.33
N SER A 381 18.41 -16.66 21.21
CA SER A 381 19.39 -16.64 22.31
C SER A 381 18.92 -15.73 23.43
N GLU A 382 19.02 -16.16 24.69
CA GLU A 382 18.65 -15.35 25.87
C GLU A 382 19.36 -13.99 25.92
N ASN A 383 20.57 -13.91 25.34
CA ASN A 383 21.39 -12.71 25.29
C ASN A 383 21.51 -12.12 23.87
N PHE A 384 20.50 -12.32 23.00
CA PHE A 384 20.55 -11.79 21.64
C PHE A 384 20.81 -10.27 21.66
N SER A 385 21.83 -9.84 20.92
CA SER A 385 22.32 -8.46 20.95
C SER A 385 22.88 -8.04 19.60
N VAL A 386 22.99 -6.73 19.40
CA VAL A 386 23.51 -6.11 18.17
C VAL A 386 24.97 -5.73 18.40
N LEU A 387 25.84 -5.98 17.42
CA LEU A 387 27.22 -5.50 17.48
C LEU A 387 27.26 -3.96 17.51
N PRO A 388 28.06 -3.32 18.39
CA PRO A 388 28.18 -1.87 18.46
C PRO A 388 28.51 -1.19 17.11
N THR A 389 29.31 -1.86 16.28
CA THR A 389 29.71 -1.32 14.97
C THR A 389 28.58 -1.32 13.93
N PHE A 390 27.43 -1.95 14.21
CA PHE A 390 26.25 -1.90 13.34
C PHE A 390 25.79 -0.46 13.07
N GLY A 391 26.05 0.47 14.01
CA GLY A 391 25.71 1.88 13.88
C GLY A 391 26.26 2.60 12.65
N VAL A 392 27.28 2.04 11.99
CA VAL A 392 27.78 2.60 10.72
C VAL A 392 26.79 2.43 9.58
N ILE A 393 25.95 1.38 9.60
CA ILE A 393 24.99 1.07 8.54
C ILE A 393 23.90 2.14 8.38
N PRO A 394 23.12 2.49 9.42
CA PRO A 394 22.11 3.55 9.30
C PRO A 394 22.73 4.91 8.98
N ALA A 395 23.94 5.19 9.50
CA ALA A 395 24.63 6.45 9.26
C ALA A 395 25.19 6.56 7.83
N PHE A 396 25.77 5.48 7.30
CA PHE A 396 26.30 5.43 5.93
C PHE A 396 25.21 5.65 4.89
N LYS A 397 24.00 5.08 5.10
CA LYS A 397 22.85 5.29 4.20
C LYS A 397 22.52 6.78 4.02
N SER A 398 22.57 7.55 5.11
CA SER A 398 22.32 9.00 5.10
C SER A 398 23.43 9.77 4.40
N SER A 399 24.69 9.51 4.77
CA SER A 399 25.85 10.24 4.24
C SER A 399 26.15 9.94 2.78
N LEU A 400 25.94 8.70 2.32
CA LEU A 400 26.15 8.31 0.92
C LEU A 400 25.21 9.07 -0.02
N SER A 401 23.92 9.18 0.34
CA SER A 401 22.95 9.94 -0.46
C SER A 401 23.40 11.38 -0.67
N PHE A 402 23.96 12.01 0.36
CA PHE A 402 24.49 13.36 0.26
C PHE A 402 25.74 13.45 -0.61
N LEU A 403 26.71 12.56 -0.41
CA LEU A 403 27.96 12.57 -1.18
C LEU A 403 27.75 12.25 -2.67
N VAL A 404 26.72 11.47 -3.01
CA VAL A 404 26.41 11.11 -4.40
C VAL A 404 25.52 12.15 -5.08
N SER A 405 24.53 12.71 -4.38
CA SER A 405 23.51 13.58 -5.00
C SER A 405 23.50 15.01 -4.48
N GLY A 406 23.80 15.22 -3.19
CA GLY A 406 23.73 16.55 -2.54
C GLY A 406 24.87 17.51 -2.90
N VAL A 407 25.99 16.98 -3.40
CA VAL A 407 27.17 17.75 -3.85
C VAL A 407 27.48 17.52 -5.34
N SER A 408 26.48 17.07 -6.09
CA SER A 408 26.59 16.78 -7.52
C SER A 408 27.10 18.00 -8.28
N GLY A 409 28.20 17.82 -9.03
CA GLY A 409 28.89 18.90 -9.76
C GLY A 409 30.11 19.48 -9.04
N LEU A 410 30.27 19.27 -7.72
CA LEU A 410 31.44 19.68 -6.96
C LEU A 410 32.41 18.52 -6.68
N ILE A 411 31.93 17.28 -6.66
CA ILE A 411 32.71 16.08 -6.38
C ILE A 411 32.44 15.02 -7.45
N ASP A 412 33.49 14.31 -7.87
CA ASP A 412 33.39 13.08 -8.67
C ASP A 412 33.20 11.87 -7.72
N PRO A 413 32.04 11.20 -7.73
CA PRO A 413 31.78 10.06 -6.86
C PRO A 413 32.79 8.91 -7.00
N ALA A 414 33.40 8.73 -8.18
CA ALA A 414 34.39 7.68 -8.42
C ALA A 414 35.73 7.94 -7.70
N ARG A 415 35.95 9.16 -7.19
CA ARG A 415 37.20 9.59 -6.52
C ARG A 415 37.01 9.85 -5.04
N ILE A 416 35.92 9.36 -4.48
CA ILE A 416 35.61 9.42 -3.06
C ILE A 416 36.27 8.23 -2.36
N LEU A 417 37.09 8.53 -1.36
CA LEU A 417 37.71 7.55 -0.49
C LEU A 417 37.26 7.79 0.95
N HIS A 418 36.74 6.75 1.59
CA HIS A 418 36.52 6.77 3.03
C HIS A 418 37.87 6.65 3.73
N GLY A 419 38.29 7.71 4.42
CA GLY A 419 39.61 7.80 5.07
C GLY A 419 39.58 7.34 6.53
N GLU A 420 38.72 7.95 7.34
CA GLU A 420 38.66 7.68 8.79
C GLU A 420 37.21 7.47 9.25
N GLN A 421 37.05 6.65 10.29
CA GLN A 421 35.78 6.37 10.93
C GLN A 421 35.89 6.54 12.43
N TYR A 422 34.91 7.24 13.00
CA TYR A 422 34.64 7.26 14.43
C TYR A 422 33.21 6.79 14.69
N ILE A 423 33.02 6.01 15.75
CA ILE A 423 31.71 5.60 16.25
C ILE A 423 31.69 5.68 17.77
N GLU A 424 30.63 6.26 18.31
CA GLU A 424 30.36 6.35 19.75
C GLU A 424 28.98 5.75 20.02
N LEU A 425 28.97 4.64 20.75
CA LEU A 425 27.73 4.01 21.18
C LEU A 425 27.24 4.69 22.46
N LEU A 426 26.09 5.35 22.39
CA LEU A 426 25.49 6.02 23.55
C LEU A 426 24.63 5.05 24.37
N ARG A 427 23.99 4.09 23.68
CA ARG A 427 23.14 3.06 24.26
C ARG A 427 23.19 1.78 23.42
N PRO A 428 22.97 0.59 24.00
CA PRO A 428 22.78 -0.63 23.21
C PRO A 428 21.63 -0.45 22.21
N TYR A 429 21.80 -0.96 20.99
CA TYR A 429 20.70 -0.99 20.02
C TYR A 429 19.62 -1.95 20.49
N PRO A 430 18.33 -1.63 20.28
CA PRO A 430 17.30 -2.66 20.31
C PRO A 430 17.58 -3.72 19.23
N THR A 431 17.03 -4.91 19.40
CA THR A 431 17.26 -6.03 18.45
C THR A 431 16.40 -5.91 17.18
N GLU A 432 15.43 -5.00 17.19
CA GLU A 432 14.58 -4.61 16.06
C GLU A 432 14.05 -3.19 16.29
N GLY A 433 13.65 -2.50 15.23
CA GLY A 433 13.01 -1.20 15.34
C GLY A 433 13.18 -0.32 14.10
N ARG A 434 12.99 0.99 14.29
CA ARG A 434 13.23 2.00 13.26
C ARG A 434 14.18 3.06 13.79
N LEU A 435 15.28 3.27 13.06
CA LEU A 435 16.26 4.29 13.35
C LEU A 435 16.08 5.47 12.39
N ARG A 436 16.28 6.68 12.91
CA ARG A 436 16.40 7.90 12.09
C ARG A 436 17.79 8.48 12.27
N THR A 437 18.44 8.80 11.17
CA THR A 437 19.79 9.38 11.15
C THR A 437 19.78 10.72 10.48
N GLU A 438 20.40 11.70 11.14
CA GLU A 438 20.60 13.05 10.65
C GLU A 438 22.11 13.30 10.56
N PHE A 439 22.58 13.86 9.44
CA PHE A 439 23.99 14.22 9.30
C PHE A 439 24.19 15.72 9.16
N THR A 440 25.40 16.17 9.53
CA THR A 440 25.87 17.53 9.36
C THR A 440 27.29 17.51 8.81
N VAL A 441 27.60 18.40 7.86
CA VAL A 441 28.99 18.62 7.44
C VAL A 441 29.67 19.47 8.51
N ALA A 442 30.48 18.81 9.34
CA ALA A 442 31.18 19.44 10.44
C ALA A 442 32.31 20.35 9.96
N ASP A 443 33.01 19.94 8.89
CA ASP A 443 34.07 20.75 8.29
C ASP A 443 34.46 20.30 6.88
N VAL A 444 35.14 21.17 6.14
CA VAL A 444 35.72 20.88 4.83
C VAL A 444 37.11 21.53 4.71
N MET A 445 38.13 20.71 4.45
CA MET A 445 39.52 21.15 4.27
C MET A 445 39.96 21.09 2.81
N ASP A 446 40.72 22.09 2.36
CA ASP A 446 41.36 22.10 1.04
C ASP A 446 42.76 21.49 1.12
N LYS A 447 42.99 20.35 0.46
CA LYS A 447 44.29 19.68 0.38
C LYS A 447 44.98 19.93 -0.96
N GLY A 448 44.58 20.96 -1.70
CA GLY A 448 45.13 21.39 -2.98
C GLY A 448 44.68 20.51 -4.15
N ARG A 449 45.04 19.23 -4.15
CA ARG A 449 44.63 18.27 -5.19
C ARG A 449 43.32 17.52 -4.87
N GLY A 450 42.70 17.82 -3.74
CA GLY A 450 41.43 17.22 -3.29
C GLY A 450 40.92 17.92 -2.04
N ALA A 451 39.72 17.53 -1.58
CA ALA A 451 39.12 18.00 -0.35
C ALA A 451 39.05 16.89 0.70
N VAL A 452 39.07 17.25 1.98
CA VAL A 452 38.66 16.36 3.07
C VAL A 452 37.37 16.89 3.67
N ILE A 453 36.34 16.05 3.75
CA ILE A 453 35.01 16.40 4.24
C ILE A 453 34.76 15.60 5.51
N VAL A 454 34.39 16.29 6.58
CA VAL A 454 34.06 15.70 7.88
C VAL A 454 32.55 15.72 8.06
N LEU A 455 31.95 14.54 8.20
CA LEU A 455 30.50 14.36 8.34
C LEU A 455 30.19 13.79 9.71
N ASP A 456 29.46 14.54 10.53
CA ASP A 456 28.90 14.05 11.79
C ASP A 456 27.50 13.46 11.51
N ALA A 457 27.19 12.30 12.07
CA ALA A 457 25.88 11.67 11.95
C ALA A 457 25.35 11.23 13.31
N LYS A 458 24.13 11.66 13.65
CA LYS A 458 23.44 11.30 14.89
C LYS A 458 22.28 10.36 14.56
N THR A 459 22.27 9.19 15.19
CA THR A 459 21.20 8.20 15.02
C THR A 459 20.32 8.15 16.27
N VAL A 460 19.01 8.23 16.08
CA VAL A 460 17.99 8.12 17.15
C VAL A 460 17.10 6.90 16.91
N ASP A 461 16.69 6.24 18.00
CA ASP A 461 15.62 5.26 17.96
C ASP A 461 14.26 5.98 17.93
N LEU A 462 13.43 5.69 16.92
CA LEU A 462 12.15 6.37 16.75
C LEU A 462 11.10 5.95 17.80
N ALA A 463 11.25 4.79 18.42
CA ALA A 463 10.31 4.35 19.45
C ALA A 463 10.49 5.14 20.76
N SER A 464 11.74 5.31 21.21
CA SER A 464 12.07 6.08 22.42
C SER A 464 12.29 7.58 22.18
N GLY A 465 12.67 7.96 20.96
CA GLY A 465 13.15 9.30 20.62
C GLY A 465 14.57 9.58 21.12
N GLU A 466 15.26 8.60 21.68
CA GLU A 466 16.58 8.77 22.30
C GLU A 466 17.72 8.49 21.31
N PRO A 467 18.87 9.19 21.44
CA PRO A 467 20.03 8.93 20.59
C PRO A 467 20.72 7.61 20.98
N VAL A 468 21.04 6.79 19.98
CA VAL A 468 21.64 5.47 20.15
C VAL A 468 23.13 5.45 19.80
N CYS A 469 23.54 6.20 18.77
CA CYS A 469 24.95 6.35 18.44
C CYS A 469 25.25 7.65 17.69
N LEU A 470 26.51 8.07 17.79
CA LEU A 470 27.13 9.09 16.97
C LEU A 470 28.16 8.44 16.05
N ASN A 471 28.21 8.88 14.80
CA ASN A 471 29.24 8.50 13.85
C ASN A 471 29.92 9.77 13.32
N GLN A 472 31.21 9.67 13.01
CA GLN A 472 31.88 10.66 12.18
C GLN A 472 32.62 9.96 11.04
N PHE A 473 32.34 10.42 9.81
CA PHE A 473 33.00 9.96 8.60
C PHE A 473 33.95 11.05 8.13
N VAL A 474 35.22 10.70 7.92
CA VAL A 474 36.19 11.57 7.26
C VAL A 474 36.44 11.04 5.86
N VAL A 475 36.09 11.83 4.87
CA VAL A 475 36.04 11.42 3.47
C VAL A 475 36.99 12.29 2.65
N TYR A 476 37.82 11.67 1.81
CA TYR A 476 38.67 12.37 0.86
C TYR A 476 38.03 12.36 -0.52
N ALA A 477 37.88 13.53 -1.13
CA ALA A 477 37.38 13.73 -2.47
C ALA A 477 38.51 14.18 -3.40
N GLY A 478 39.04 13.24 -4.20
CA GLY A 478 40.13 13.50 -5.13
C GLY A 478 39.73 14.42 -6.27
N GLY A 479 40.55 15.43 -6.59
CA GLY A 479 40.27 16.43 -7.62
C GLY A 479 39.39 17.59 -7.18
N ALA A 480 38.79 17.52 -6.00
CA ALA A 480 37.87 18.53 -5.47
C ALA A 480 38.58 19.61 -4.61
N GLY A 481 39.87 19.87 -4.84
CA GLY A 481 40.68 20.85 -4.10
C GLY A 481 40.89 22.16 -4.87
N GLY A 482 41.66 23.08 -4.28
CA GLY A 482 42.03 24.35 -4.92
C GLY A 482 40.95 25.44 -4.85
N PHE A 483 39.99 25.29 -3.93
CA PHE A 483 38.93 26.26 -3.66
C PHE A 483 39.32 27.30 -2.60
N GLY A 484 40.54 27.22 -2.05
CA GLY A 484 41.09 28.22 -1.13
C GLY A 484 40.62 28.08 0.33
N GLY A 485 40.12 26.89 0.72
CA GLY A 485 39.74 26.59 2.10
C GLY A 485 40.93 26.39 3.04
N HIS A 486 40.67 26.28 4.35
CA HIS A 486 41.73 25.97 5.32
C HIS A 486 42.26 24.55 5.11
N ARG A 487 43.55 24.35 5.41
CA ARG A 487 44.22 23.05 5.21
C ARG A 487 44.08 22.12 6.41
N ASP A 488 43.89 22.65 7.61
CA ASP A 488 43.96 21.88 8.87
C ASP A 488 42.74 22.14 9.75
N SER A 489 42.22 21.09 10.40
CA SER A 489 41.00 21.14 11.18
C SER A 489 41.14 20.45 12.53
N LYS A 490 40.40 20.96 13.53
CA LYS A 490 40.19 20.30 14.83
C LYS A 490 38.85 19.56 14.93
N SER A 491 38.06 19.57 13.86
CA SER A 491 36.74 18.93 13.81
C SER A 491 36.79 17.40 13.77
N PRO A 492 37.78 16.74 13.11
CA PRO A 492 37.94 15.30 13.24
C PRO A 492 38.09 14.87 14.70
N LYS A 493 37.32 13.86 15.11
CA LYS A 493 37.41 13.27 16.45
C LYS A 493 38.77 12.60 16.61
N PRO A 494 39.42 12.75 17.79
CA PRO A 494 40.72 12.11 18.02
C PRO A 494 40.57 10.59 17.93
N LEU A 495 41.39 9.99 17.08
CA LEU A 495 41.58 8.54 17.05
C LEU A 495 42.54 8.13 18.18
N ALA A 496 42.65 6.82 18.43
CA ALA A 496 43.58 6.31 19.43
C ALA A 496 45.02 6.80 19.14
N GLU A 497 45.65 7.46 20.11
CA GLU A 497 47.01 7.97 19.95
C GLU A 497 48.00 6.80 19.76
N PRO A 498 48.96 6.91 18.81
CA PRO A 498 50.05 5.96 18.72
C PRO A 498 50.80 5.89 20.05
N LEU A 499 51.28 4.70 20.41
CA LEU A 499 52.09 4.54 21.62
C LEU A 499 53.33 5.44 21.53
N ALA A 500 53.57 6.24 22.58
CA ALA A 500 54.69 7.19 22.65
C ALA A 500 56.07 6.51 22.48
N GLN A 501 56.17 5.22 22.78
CA GLN A 501 57.33 4.39 22.47
C GLN A 501 56.87 3.09 21.78
N PRO A 502 57.43 2.73 20.61
CA PRO A 502 57.14 1.47 19.97
C PRO A 502 57.46 0.29 20.90
N ARG A 503 56.49 -0.58 21.13
CA ARG A 503 56.63 -1.85 21.86
C ARG A 503 55.86 -2.95 21.15
N ALA A 504 56.10 -4.20 21.54
CA ALA A 504 55.31 -5.33 21.06
C ALA A 504 53.82 -5.18 21.47
N PRO A 505 52.86 -5.63 20.64
CA PRO A 505 51.45 -5.69 21.00
C PRO A 505 51.20 -6.57 22.23
N ASP A 506 50.21 -6.21 23.06
CA ASP A 506 49.81 -7.03 24.22
C ASP A 506 49.16 -8.36 23.81
N ALA A 507 48.48 -8.35 22.66
CA ALA A 507 47.85 -9.52 22.06
C ALA A 507 47.90 -9.42 20.53
N ILE A 508 47.95 -10.57 19.86
CA ILE A 508 47.85 -10.69 18.41
C ILE A 508 46.74 -11.70 18.12
N VAL A 509 45.77 -11.29 17.31
CA VAL A 509 44.71 -12.16 16.82
C VAL A 509 44.76 -12.15 15.31
N GLU A 510 44.85 -13.34 14.72
CA GLU A 510 44.87 -13.54 13.28
C GLU A 510 43.60 -14.26 12.84
N GLU A 511 42.88 -13.69 11.89
CA GLU A 511 41.70 -14.31 11.30
C GLU A 511 41.69 -14.08 9.78
N ALA A 512 41.52 -15.15 9.02
CA ALA A 512 41.36 -15.07 7.57
C ALA A 512 39.90 -14.74 7.23
N THR A 513 39.69 -13.70 6.43
CA THR A 513 38.37 -13.38 5.88
C THR A 513 37.90 -14.46 4.90
N ALA A 514 36.59 -14.65 4.78
CA ALA A 514 36.05 -15.51 3.72
C ALA A 514 36.35 -14.94 2.33
N ILE A 515 36.41 -15.81 1.31
CA ILE A 515 36.56 -15.40 -0.10
C ILE A 515 35.43 -14.45 -0.50
N ASP A 516 34.21 -14.72 -0.05
CA ASP A 516 33.01 -13.95 -0.36
C ASP A 516 32.71 -12.86 0.66
N GLN A 517 33.67 -12.46 1.51
CA GLN A 517 33.41 -11.55 2.64
C GLN A 517 32.83 -10.20 2.19
N ALA A 518 33.37 -9.62 1.11
CA ALA A 518 32.87 -8.37 0.55
C ALA A 518 31.47 -8.53 -0.06
N ALA A 519 31.19 -9.68 -0.69
CA ALA A 519 29.89 -10.01 -1.26
C ALA A 519 28.81 -10.20 -0.19
N LEU A 520 29.21 -10.68 1.00
CA LEU A 520 28.33 -10.80 2.17
C LEU A 520 28.12 -9.44 2.86
N TYR A 521 29.20 -8.73 3.20
CA TYR A 521 29.12 -7.47 3.96
C TYR A 521 28.29 -6.40 3.23
N ARG A 522 28.42 -6.29 1.90
CA ARG A 522 27.64 -5.32 1.09
C ARG A 522 26.13 -5.47 1.22
N LEU A 523 25.65 -6.66 1.59
CA LEU A 523 24.21 -6.88 1.78
C LEU A 523 23.66 -6.09 2.97
N SER A 524 24.53 -5.68 3.91
CA SER A 524 24.19 -4.85 5.07
C SER A 524 23.88 -3.40 4.70
N GLY A 525 24.29 -2.91 3.52
CA GLY A 525 23.90 -1.56 3.08
C GLY A 525 24.83 -0.89 2.07
N ASP A 526 26.13 -1.18 2.09
CA ASP A 526 27.09 -0.59 1.15
C ASP A 526 27.18 -1.39 -0.16
N ARG A 527 26.42 -0.95 -1.16
CA ARG A 527 26.29 -1.62 -2.46
C ARG A 527 27.31 -1.16 -3.50
N ASN A 528 28.33 -0.36 -3.14
CA ASN A 528 29.32 0.17 -4.07
C ASN A 528 29.94 -0.96 -4.93
N PRO A 529 29.88 -0.87 -6.28
CA PRO A 529 30.40 -1.90 -7.17
C PRO A 529 31.90 -2.19 -7.00
N LEU A 530 32.67 -1.24 -6.47
CA LEU A 530 34.10 -1.39 -6.14
C LEU A 530 34.42 -2.68 -5.36
N HIS A 531 33.48 -3.15 -4.55
CA HIS A 531 33.67 -4.30 -3.67
C HIS A 531 33.24 -5.64 -4.27
N ILE A 532 32.78 -5.68 -5.52
CA ILE A 532 32.31 -6.93 -6.15
C ILE A 532 32.56 -7.03 -7.65
N ASP A 533 32.61 -5.91 -8.39
CA ASP A 533 32.79 -5.88 -9.83
C ASP A 533 34.25 -5.58 -10.20
N PRO A 534 34.99 -6.52 -10.82
CA PRO A 534 36.37 -6.30 -11.23
C PRO A 534 36.56 -5.15 -12.22
N ALA A 535 35.60 -4.92 -13.13
CA ALA A 535 35.71 -3.84 -14.11
C ALA A 535 35.64 -2.48 -13.42
N PHE A 536 34.72 -2.33 -12.47
CA PHE A 536 34.59 -1.11 -11.68
C PHE A 536 35.78 -0.91 -10.73
N ALA A 537 36.29 -1.97 -10.09
CA ALA A 537 37.48 -1.89 -9.26
C ALA A 537 38.72 -1.43 -10.05
N ALA A 538 38.88 -1.92 -11.29
CA ALA A 538 39.96 -1.50 -12.18
C ALA A 538 39.88 -0.02 -12.55
N MET A 539 38.67 0.54 -12.75
CA MET A 539 38.49 1.98 -12.96
C MET A 539 38.97 2.81 -11.77
N GLY A 540 38.84 2.27 -10.55
CA GLY A 540 39.35 2.86 -9.31
C GLY A 540 40.85 2.63 -9.07
N GLY A 541 41.58 2.00 -10.02
CA GLY A 541 43.01 1.73 -9.92
C GLY A 541 43.37 0.51 -9.06
N MET A 542 42.45 -0.43 -8.87
CA MET A 542 42.67 -1.64 -8.07
C MET A 542 42.73 -2.87 -8.98
N ASP A 543 43.67 -3.78 -8.71
CA ASP A 543 43.84 -5.00 -9.50
C ASP A 543 42.68 -6.01 -9.32
N ARG A 544 41.90 -5.87 -8.25
CA ARG A 544 40.73 -6.69 -7.92
C ARG A 544 39.78 -5.94 -6.97
N PRO A 545 38.52 -6.38 -6.83
CA PRO A 545 37.64 -5.87 -5.80
C PRO A 545 38.27 -5.98 -4.40
N ILE A 546 38.12 -4.93 -3.60
CA ILE A 546 38.66 -4.86 -2.24
C ILE A 546 37.57 -5.06 -1.19
N LEU A 547 37.95 -5.50 0.00
CA LEU A 547 37.05 -5.53 1.14
C LEU A 547 36.72 -4.10 1.60
N HIS A 548 35.49 -3.88 2.06
CA HIS A 548 35.09 -2.60 2.68
C HIS A 548 35.96 -2.30 3.90
N GLY A 549 36.50 -1.09 4.02
CA GLY A 549 37.26 -0.67 5.21
C GLY A 549 36.44 -0.82 6.50
N LEU A 550 35.15 -0.52 6.44
CA LEU A 550 34.20 -0.71 7.55
C LEU A 550 33.96 -2.18 7.92
N CYS A 551 34.11 -3.12 6.97
CA CYS A 551 34.09 -4.55 7.29
C CYS A 551 35.32 -4.92 8.11
N THR A 552 36.51 -4.48 7.69
CA THR A 552 37.76 -4.68 8.44
C THR A 552 37.68 -4.05 9.84
N MET A 553 37.09 -2.86 9.96
CA MET A 553 36.83 -2.23 11.26
C MET A 553 35.91 -3.10 12.14
N GLY A 554 34.86 -3.70 11.58
CA GLY A 554 33.98 -4.62 12.29
C GLY A 554 34.70 -5.87 12.80
N TYR A 555 35.59 -6.45 11.99
CA TYR A 555 36.47 -7.54 12.40
C TYR A 555 37.38 -7.12 13.57
N ALA A 556 38.07 -5.98 13.44
CA ALA A 556 38.97 -5.46 14.46
C ALA A 556 38.23 -5.16 15.78
N ALA A 557 37.06 -4.51 15.71
CA ALA A 557 36.25 -4.21 16.89
C ALA A 557 35.76 -5.49 17.57
N ARG A 558 35.33 -6.50 16.80
CA ARG A 558 34.96 -7.81 17.35
C ARG A 558 36.12 -8.42 18.12
N HIS A 559 37.33 -8.47 17.56
CA HIS A 559 38.51 -9.01 18.24
C HIS A 559 38.88 -8.28 19.54
N VAL A 560 38.49 -7.01 19.69
CA VAL A 560 38.66 -6.26 20.94
C VAL A 560 37.54 -6.57 21.94
N LEU A 561 36.30 -6.82 21.45
CA LEU A 561 35.11 -7.03 22.27
C LEU A 561 34.90 -8.49 22.73
N THR A 562 35.48 -9.47 22.02
CA THR A 562 35.29 -10.91 22.24
C THR A 562 36.60 -11.65 22.46
#